data_AF-A0A7R9YKI9-F1
#
_entry.id   AF-A0A7R9YKI9-F1
#
_cell.length_a   1.000
_cell.length_b   1.000
_cell.length_c   1.000
_cell.angle_alpha   90.00
_cell.angle_beta   90.00
_cell.angle_gamma   90.00
#
_symmetry.space_group_name_H-M   'P 1'
#
loop_
_entity.id
_entity.type
_entity.pdbx_description
1 polymer ?
#
loop_
_entity_poly.entity_id
_entity_poly.type
_entity_poly.pdbx_seq_one_letter_code
_entity_poly.pdbx_strand_id
1 'polypeptide(L)'
;HLRTGTRLNAHNWQLFAGGDYGHLADAAQDHFHALCHLPRAEGGFDMRWWSLAPPSGAPPDAPTGKVLATADLERNSTGLLVVVPGTGSVRAGMWARGLLIHASLEQASAHGLISHALARGWSVVCFDPNRLDAGDARRTPLAGSRTREAHCASAWRQCVTDASP
;
A
#
# COMPACT_ATOMS: atom_id res chain seq x y z
N HIS A 1 -29.61 -7.20 -4.70
CA HIS A 1 -28.31 -6.47 -4.67
C HIS A 1 -27.17 -7.47 -4.55
N LEU A 2 -26.59 -7.87 -5.68
CA LEU A 2 -25.45 -8.79 -5.72
C LEU A 2 -24.19 -8.04 -5.26
N ARG A 3 -23.57 -8.50 -4.17
CA ARG A 3 -22.28 -7.98 -3.70
C ARG A 3 -21.16 -8.58 -4.57
N THR A 4 -20.82 -7.83 -5.63
CA THR A 4 -19.54 -7.70 -6.34
C THR A 4 -18.54 -8.88 -6.34
N GLY A 5 -18.29 -9.42 -7.54
CA GLY A 5 -17.05 -10.07 -7.97
C GLY A 5 -17.03 -11.60 -7.90
N THR A 6 -17.11 -12.29 -9.04
CA THR A 6 -16.86 -13.74 -9.13
C THR A 6 -15.57 -13.97 -9.91
N ARG A 7 -14.57 -14.59 -9.27
CA ARG A 7 -13.33 -15.04 -9.94
C ARG A 7 -13.67 -16.24 -10.84
N LEU A 8 -13.51 -16.09 -12.14
CA LEU A 8 -13.65 -17.19 -13.10
C LEU A 8 -12.25 -17.55 -13.62
N ASN A 9 -11.73 -18.73 -13.22
CA ASN A 9 -10.52 -19.28 -13.84
C ASN A 9 -10.89 -19.82 -15.24
N ALA A 10 -10.20 -19.41 -16.30
CA ALA A 10 -9.00 -20.14 -16.72
C ALA A 10 -7.81 -19.26 -17.19
N HIS A 11 -7.94 -17.93 -17.28
CA HIS A 11 -6.91 -17.08 -17.92
C HIS A 11 -6.71 -15.67 -17.31
N ASN A 12 -6.89 -15.48 -15.99
CA ASN A 12 -6.81 -14.16 -15.31
C ASN A 12 -7.92 -13.15 -15.67
N TRP A 13 -9.12 -13.62 -16.03
CA TRP A 13 -10.25 -12.73 -16.32
C TRP A 13 -11.06 -12.51 -15.04
N GLN A 14 -11.18 -11.26 -14.61
CA GLN A 14 -12.06 -10.88 -13.49
C GLN A 14 -13.29 -10.18 -14.06
N LEU A 15 -14.47 -10.79 -13.88
CA LEU A 15 -15.73 -10.21 -14.30
C LEU A 15 -16.36 -9.46 -13.12
N PHE A 16 -16.53 -8.15 -13.29
CA PHE A 16 -17.25 -7.29 -12.36
C PHE A 16 -18.67 -7.06 -12.87
N ALA A 17 -19.65 -7.75 -12.29
CA ALA A 17 -21.06 -7.56 -12.61
C ALA A 17 -21.71 -6.62 -11.57
N GLY A 18 -22.03 -5.39 -11.98
CA GLY A 18 -22.74 -4.38 -11.18
C GLY A 18 -21.83 -3.43 -10.39
N GLY A 19 -22.34 -2.21 -10.14
CA GLY A 19 -21.65 -1.13 -9.42
C GLY A 19 -21.24 0.05 -10.31
N ASP A 20 -20.82 1.15 -9.69
CA ASP A 20 -20.18 2.26 -10.40
C ASP A 20 -18.64 2.08 -10.44
N TYR A 21 -17.97 2.98 -11.15
CA TYR A 21 -16.51 2.99 -11.28
C TYR A 21 -15.74 3.06 -9.93
N GLY A 22 -16.37 3.56 -8.86
CA GLY A 22 -15.78 3.58 -7.52
C GLY A 22 -15.59 2.18 -6.96
N HIS A 23 -16.64 1.36 -7.06
CA HIS A 23 -16.63 -0.02 -6.55
C HIS A 23 -15.57 -0.90 -7.22
N LEU A 24 -15.30 -0.69 -8.52
CA LEU A 24 -14.24 -1.40 -9.24
C LEU A 24 -12.84 -1.00 -8.73
N ALA A 25 -12.62 0.29 -8.48
CA ALA A 25 -11.35 0.78 -7.95
C ALA A 25 -11.09 0.28 -6.53
N ASP A 26 -12.14 0.23 -5.69
CA ASP A 26 -12.06 -0.29 -4.33
C ASP A 26 -11.76 -1.79 -4.32
N ALA A 27 -12.47 -2.58 -5.14
CA ALA A 27 -12.22 -4.02 -5.24
C ALA A 27 -10.81 -4.36 -5.75
N ALA A 28 -10.27 -3.57 -6.69
CA ALA A 28 -8.89 -3.72 -7.14
C ALA A 28 -7.86 -3.39 -6.06
N GLN A 29 -8.14 -2.34 -5.28
CA GLN A 29 -7.32 -1.98 -4.13
C GLN A 29 -7.31 -3.10 -3.09
N ASP A 30 -8.49 -3.63 -2.74
CA ASP A 30 -8.64 -4.73 -1.80
C ASP A 30 -7.91 -5.98 -2.28
N HIS A 31 -8.02 -6.31 -3.58
CA HIS A 31 -7.29 -7.42 -4.17
C HIS A 31 -5.77 -7.24 -4.07
N PHE A 32 -5.26 -6.04 -4.40
CA PHE A 32 -3.83 -5.76 -4.30
C PHE A 32 -3.34 -5.83 -2.85
N HIS A 33 -4.11 -5.28 -1.91
CA HIS A 33 -3.78 -5.34 -0.48
C HIS A 33 -3.76 -6.79 0.02
N ALA A 34 -4.67 -7.64 -0.45
CA ALA A 34 -4.63 -9.07 -0.17
C ALA A 34 -3.34 -9.72 -0.70
N LEU A 35 -2.93 -9.42 -1.93
CA LEU A 35 -1.66 -9.91 -2.51
C LEU A 35 -0.44 -9.45 -1.71
N CYS A 36 -0.44 -8.19 -1.25
CA CYS A 36 0.63 -7.68 -0.40
C CYS A 36 0.81 -8.53 0.87
N HIS A 37 -0.28 -8.94 1.51
CA HIS A 37 -0.22 -9.70 2.76
C HIS A 37 0.01 -11.21 2.57
N LEU A 38 -0.27 -11.75 1.38
CA LEU A 38 -0.09 -13.17 1.11
C LEU A 38 1.40 -13.57 1.17
N PRO A 39 1.72 -14.77 1.69
CA PRO A 39 3.07 -15.30 1.65
C PRO A 39 3.61 -15.41 0.23
N ARG A 40 4.93 -15.22 0.05
CA ARG A 40 5.57 -15.37 -1.27
C ARG A 40 5.37 -16.77 -1.87
N ALA A 41 5.32 -17.80 -1.04
CA ALA A 41 5.07 -19.18 -1.47
C ALA A 41 3.68 -19.37 -2.11
N GLU A 42 2.72 -18.48 -1.81
CA GLU A 42 1.36 -18.48 -2.34
C GLU A 42 1.16 -17.45 -3.47
N GLY A 43 2.26 -16.86 -3.95
CA GLY A 43 2.23 -15.83 -5.00
C GLY A 43 1.97 -14.41 -4.51
N GLY A 44 2.08 -14.16 -3.20
CA GLY A 44 2.01 -12.83 -2.60
C GLY A 44 3.36 -12.14 -2.39
N PHE A 45 3.37 -11.05 -1.63
CA PHE A 45 4.58 -10.23 -1.38
C PHE A 45 5.13 -10.28 0.05
N ASP A 46 4.42 -10.92 0.98
CA ASP A 46 4.79 -10.99 2.41
C ASP A 46 5.12 -9.62 3.01
N MET A 47 4.21 -8.67 2.79
CA MET A 47 4.24 -7.32 3.30
C MET A 47 3.26 -7.18 4.46
N ARG A 48 3.59 -6.31 5.41
CA ARG A 48 2.78 -6.02 6.59
C ARG A 48 2.67 -4.52 6.80
N TRP A 49 1.68 -4.09 7.56
CA TRP A 49 1.57 -2.69 7.98
C TRP A 49 2.53 -2.41 9.13
N TRP A 50 3.33 -1.37 8.98
CA TRP A 50 4.25 -0.86 9.98
C TRP A 50 3.76 0.51 10.45
N SER A 51 3.59 0.67 11.75
CA SER A 51 3.26 1.96 12.34
C SER A 51 4.49 2.84 12.39
N LEU A 52 4.35 4.09 11.95
CA LEU A 52 5.39 5.09 12.15
C LEU A 52 5.43 5.47 13.64
N ALA A 53 6.62 5.75 14.15
CA ALA A 53 6.81 6.34 15.46
C ALA A 53 6.23 7.77 15.49
N PRO A 54 5.63 8.18 16.63
CA PRO A 54 5.14 9.54 16.79
C PRO A 54 6.32 10.54 16.73
N PRO A 55 6.10 11.76 16.21
CA PRO A 55 7.13 12.79 16.23
C PRO A 55 7.47 13.19 17.67
N SER A 56 8.68 13.71 17.88
CA SER A 56 9.12 14.20 19.19
C SER A 56 8.13 15.20 19.79
N GLY A 57 7.74 14.99 21.05
CA GLY A 57 6.76 15.81 21.76
C GLY A 57 5.29 15.43 21.56
N ALA A 58 4.97 14.46 20.70
CA ALA A 58 3.62 13.88 20.64
C ALA A 58 3.40 12.85 21.76
N PRO A 59 2.14 12.67 22.23
CA PRO A 59 1.81 11.63 23.19
C PRO A 59 2.23 10.23 22.70
N PRO A 60 2.69 9.33 23.59
CA PRO A 60 3.10 7.98 23.21
C PRO A 60 2.00 7.14 22.56
N ASP A 61 0.73 7.44 22.89
CA ASP A 61 -0.47 6.77 22.40
C ASP A 61 -1.15 7.50 21.24
N ALA A 62 -0.55 8.60 20.75
CA ALA A 62 -1.10 9.33 19.62
C ALA A 62 -1.16 8.43 18.38
N PRO A 63 -2.30 8.37 17.65
CA PRO A 63 -2.38 7.58 16.44
C PRO A 63 -1.42 8.13 15.38
N THR A 64 -0.66 7.24 14.73
CA THR A 64 0.35 7.61 13.74
C THR A 64 0.03 7.05 12.36
N GLY A 65 0.70 7.61 11.34
CA GLY A 65 0.71 7.07 10.00
C GLY A 65 1.24 5.64 9.96
N LYS A 66 0.90 4.92 8.89
CA LYS A 66 1.42 3.57 8.63
C LYS A 66 2.00 3.49 7.23
N VAL A 67 2.95 2.58 7.04
CA VAL A 67 3.45 2.18 5.74
C VAL A 67 3.24 0.69 5.56
N LEU A 68 3.14 0.23 4.32
CA LEU A 68 3.08 -1.19 3.99
C LEU A 68 4.46 -1.62 3.51
N ALA A 69 5.12 -2.54 4.21
CA ALA A 69 6.50 -2.91 3.89
C ALA A 69 6.78 -4.40 4.05
N THR A 70 7.81 -4.89 3.34
CA THR A 70 8.31 -6.26 3.51
C THR A 70 8.84 -6.49 4.93
N ALA A 71 8.76 -7.73 5.41
CA ALA A 71 9.16 -8.07 6.77
C ALA A 71 10.64 -7.80 7.10
N ASP A 72 11.49 -7.75 6.08
CA ASP A 72 12.94 -7.60 6.16
C ASP A 72 13.44 -6.14 6.07
N LEU A 73 12.54 -5.15 6.01
CA LEU A 73 12.87 -3.74 5.75
C LEU A 73 14.06 -3.19 6.57
N GLU A 74 14.13 -3.47 7.88
CA GLU A 74 15.18 -2.95 8.77
C GLU A 74 16.52 -3.68 8.65
N ARG A 75 16.55 -4.87 8.04
CA ARG A 75 17.74 -5.75 8.03
C ARG A 75 18.32 -5.92 6.64
N ASN A 76 17.58 -5.58 5.60
CA ASN A 76 17.99 -5.79 4.23
C ASN A 76 18.90 -4.64 3.75
N SER A 77 20.13 -4.99 3.38
CA SER A 77 21.13 -4.07 2.84
C SER A 77 21.33 -4.17 1.34
N THR A 78 20.54 -5.00 0.65
CA THR A 78 20.68 -5.29 -0.80
C THR A 78 20.12 -4.17 -1.67
N GLY A 79 19.02 -3.56 -1.23
CA GLY A 79 18.34 -2.48 -1.94
C GLY A 79 16.92 -2.26 -1.41
N LEU A 80 16.37 -1.08 -1.71
CA LEU A 80 15.05 -0.67 -1.28
C LEU A 80 14.28 -0.04 -2.44
N LEU A 81 13.08 -0.55 -2.71
CA LEU A 81 12.09 0.12 -3.54
C LEU A 81 11.13 0.92 -2.65
N VAL A 82 11.07 2.24 -2.87
CA VAL A 82 10.08 3.12 -2.22
C VAL A 82 8.96 3.42 -3.20
N VAL A 83 7.73 3.08 -2.84
CA VAL A 83 6.52 3.33 -3.63
C VAL A 83 5.70 4.42 -2.96
N VAL A 84 5.50 5.54 -3.65
CA VAL A 84 4.66 6.65 -3.18
C VAL A 84 3.47 6.81 -4.14
N PRO A 85 2.23 6.50 -3.71
CA PRO A 85 1.07 6.64 -4.58
C PRO A 85 0.77 8.11 -4.88
N GLY A 86 0.10 8.35 -6.01
CA GLY A 86 -0.40 9.68 -6.38
C GLY A 86 -1.45 10.21 -5.40
N THR A 87 -1.87 11.45 -5.59
CA THR A 87 -2.87 12.10 -4.71
C THR A 87 -4.29 11.60 -5.00
N GLY A 88 -5.18 11.74 -4.02
CA GLY A 88 -6.62 11.45 -4.17
C GLY A 88 -7.04 10.14 -3.53
N SER A 89 -7.83 9.33 -4.25
CA SER A 89 -8.41 8.09 -3.73
C SER A 89 -7.48 6.88 -3.77
N VAL A 90 -6.23 7.05 -4.20
CA VAL A 90 -5.23 5.97 -4.27
C VAL A 90 -4.68 5.68 -2.86
N ARG A 91 -4.32 4.43 -2.56
CA ARG A 91 -3.72 3.99 -1.28
C ARG A 91 -2.39 3.28 -1.51
N ALA A 92 -1.63 3.05 -0.45
CA ALA A 92 -0.37 2.30 -0.49
C ALA A 92 -0.49 1.05 -1.39
N GLY A 93 0.38 0.92 -2.39
CA GLY A 93 0.40 -0.21 -3.32
C GLY A 93 -0.40 -0.07 -4.63
N MET A 94 -1.31 0.90 -4.71
CA MET A 94 -2.07 1.19 -5.95
C MET A 94 -1.46 2.40 -6.66
N TRP A 95 -1.52 2.45 -8.00
CA TRP A 95 -0.92 3.54 -8.79
C TRP A 95 -1.94 4.39 -9.53
N ALA A 96 -3.01 3.79 -10.05
CA ALA A 96 -4.03 4.55 -10.77
C ALA A 96 -5.38 3.86 -10.73
N ARG A 97 -6.41 4.65 -11.01
CA ARG A 97 -7.77 4.19 -11.29
C ARG A 97 -7.87 3.51 -12.69
N GLY A 98 -6.75 3.00 -13.22
CA GLY A 98 -6.51 2.62 -14.61
C GLY A 98 -6.96 1.21 -15.02
N LEU A 99 -7.89 0.60 -14.30
CA LEU A 99 -8.37 -0.77 -14.59
C LEU A 99 -9.00 -0.94 -15.97
N LEU A 100 -9.36 0.17 -16.63
CA LEU A 100 -9.97 0.22 -17.96
C LEU A 100 -8.96 0.51 -19.09
N ILE A 101 -7.70 0.83 -18.76
CA ILE A 101 -6.66 1.15 -19.76
C ILE A 101 -5.63 0.02 -19.85
N HIS A 102 -5.45 -0.74 -18.77
CA HIS A 102 -4.51 -1.85 -18.70
C HIS A 102 -5.21 -3.20 -18.91
N ALA A 103 -4.49 -4.18 -19.46
CA ALA A 103 -5.05 -5.49 -19.77
C ALA A 103 -5.26 -6.37 -18.51
N SER A 104 -4.74 -5.96 -17.35
CA SER A 104 -4.89 -6.68 -16.08
C SER A 104 -4.70 -5.79 -14.85
N LEU A 105 -5.17 -6.27 -13.69
CA LEU A 105 -4.90 -5.68 -12.37
C LEU A 105 -3.41 -5.60 -12.04
N GLU A 106 -2.64 -6.58 -12.49
CA GLU A 106 -1.18 -6.62 -12.32
C GLU A 106 -0.51 -5.45 -13.05
N GLN A 107 -0.99 -5.15 -14.25
CA GLN A 107 -0.49 -4.02 -15.06
C GLN A 107 -0.98 -2.65 -14.55
N ALA A 108 -2.15 -2.61 -13.91
CA ALA A 108 -2.74 -1.38 -13.36
C ALA A 108 -2.24 -1.03 -11.95
N SER A 109 -1.44 -1.89 -11.32
CA SER A 109 -0.97 -1.75 -9.93
C SER A 109 0.57 -1.68 -9.85
N ALA A 110 1.11 -1.55 -8.65
CA ALA A 110 2.55 -1.63 -8.43
C ALA A 110 3.10 -3.06 -8.53
N HIS A 111 2.27 -4.07 -8.87
CA HIS A 111 2.65 -5.49 -8.85
C HIS A 111 3.96 -5.76 -9.58
N GLY A 112 4.10 -5.31 -10.84
CA GLY A 112 5.28 -5.57 -11.64
C GLY A 112 6.56 -4.97 -11.04
N LEU A 113 6.46 -3.76 -10.47
CA LEU A 113 7.57 -3.11 -9.79
C LEU A 113 7.98 -3.86 -8.52
N ILE A 114 7.00 -4.20 -7.68
CA ILE A 114 7.25 -4.93 -6.43
C ILE A 114 7.88 -6.29 -6.75
N SER A 115 7.29 -7.04 -7.68
CA SER A 115 7.81 -8.35 -8.10
C SER A 115 9.25 -8.27 -8.60
N HIS A 116 9.58 -7.24 -9.40
CA HIS A 116 10.94 -7.03 -9.88
C HIS A 116 11.93 -6.64 -8.78
N ALA A 117 11.51 -5.87 -7.78
CA ALA A 117 12.35 -5.54 -6.63
C ALA A 117 12.60 -6.79 -5.76
N LEU A 118 11.54 -7.54 -5.46
CA LEU A 118 11.63 -8.78 -4.67
C LEU A 118 12.52 -9.83 -5.36
N ALA A 119 12.42 -9.99 -6.68
CA ALA A 119 13.28 -10.89 -7.44
C ALA A 119 14.78 -10.49 -7.41
N ARG A 120 15.08 -9.22 -7.14
CA ARG A 120 16.45 -8.70 -6.93
C ARG A 120 16.89 -8.78 -5.47
N GLY A 121 16.06 -9.33 -4.58
CA GLY A 121 16.33 -9.38 -3.15
C GLY A 121 16.17 -8.05 -2.42
N TRP A 122 15.51 -7.06 -3.04
CA TRP A 122 15.28 -5.76 -2.41
C TRP A 122 14.09 -5.81 -1.44
N SER A 123 14.15 -5.01 -0.38
CA SER A 123 12.96 -4.69 0.40
C SER A 123 12.07 -3.70 -0.34
N VAL A 124 10.80 -3.67 0.05
CA VAL A 124 9.81 -2.77 -0.53
C VAL A 124 9.07 -2.05 0.59
N VAL A 125 8.88 -0.75 0.45
CA VAL A 125 8.04 0.07 1.32
C VAL A 125 7.08 0.91 0.47
N CYS A 126 5.80 0.84 0.79
CA CYS A 126 4.72 1.60 0.18
C CYS A 126 4.19 2.62 1.20
N PHE A 127 4.29 3.91 0.88
CA PHE A 127 3.75 4.97 1.73
C PHE A 127 2.23 5.07 1.57
N ASP A 128 1.54 5.59 2.58
CA ASP A 128 0.09 5.85 2.56
C ASP A 128 -0.24 7.34 2.79
N PRO A 129 0.26 8.26 1.94
CA PRO A 129 0.13 9.70 2.15
C PRO A 129 -1.31 10.18 2.11
N ASN A 130 -2.25 9.42 1.54
CA ASN A 130 -3.65 9.80 1.46
C ASN A 130 -4.45 9.42 2.72
N ARG A 131 -3.87 8.68 3.67
CA ARG A 131 -4.48 8.39 4.97
C ARG A 131 -4.00 9.41 6.01
N LEU A 132 -4.84 10.42 6.25
CA LEU A 132 -4.51 11.56 7.12
C LEU A 132 -5.15 11.48 8.51
N ASP A 133 -6.08 10.55 8.71
CA ASP A 133 -6.80 10.33 9.96
C ASP A 133 -6.86 8.83 10.33
N ALA A 134 -7.21 8.56 11.58
CA ALA A 134 -7.28 7.21 12.13
C ALA A 134 -8.39 6.35 11.49
N GLY A 135 -9.33 6.94 10.76
CA GLY A 135 -10.54 6.28 10.28
C GLY A 135 -11.60 6.07 11.38
N ASP A 136 -11.46 6.75 12.52
CA ASP A 136 -12.48 6.78 13.57
C ASP A 136 -13.59 7.79 13.23
N ALA A 137 -14.71 7.74 13.97
CA ALA A 137 -15.85 8.64 13.76
C ALA A 137 -15.49 10.13 13.94
N ARG A 138 -14.40 10.42 14.67
CA ARG A 138 -13.94 11.80 14.95
C ARG A 138 -12.92 12.28 13.93
N ARG A 139 -12.49 11.41 13.01
CA ARG A 139 -11.39 11.64 12.07
C ARG A 139 -10.15 12.18 12.76
N THR A 140 -9.75 11.52 13.84
CA THR A 140 -8.59 11.94 14.65
C THR A 140 -7.35 12.05 13.76
N PRO A 141 -6.70 13.23 13.66
CA PRO A 141 -5.53 13.42 12.81
C PRO A 141 -4.35 12.55 13.24
N LEU A 142 -3.61 12.02 12.26
CA LEU A 142 -2.44 11.19 12.53
C LEU A 142 -1.22 12.05 12.86
N ALA A 143 -0.58 11.78 13.99
CA ALA A 143 0.66 12.43 14.39
C ALA A 143 1.77 12.14 13.37
N GLY A 144 2.48 13.19 12.92
CA GLY A 144 3.47 13.09 11.84
C GLY A 144 2.90 12.81 10.45
N SER A 145 1.57 12.72 10.27
CA SER A 145 0.92 12.42 8.98
C SER A 145 -0.33 13.26 8.74
N ARG A 146 -0.35 14.49 9.28
CA ARG A 146 -1.48 15.43 9.15
C ARG A 146 -1.63 16.01 7.74
N THR A 147 -0.56 15.95 6.95
CA THR A 147 -0.55 16.27 5.52
C THR A 147 0.16 15.16 4.75
N ARG A 148 0.00 15.13 3.42
CA ARG A 148 0.67 14.15 2.55
C ARG A 148 2.19 14.28 2.65
N GLU A 149 2.67 15.52 2.64
CA GLU A 149 4.09 15.87 2.75
C GLU A 149 4.64 15.46 4.11
N ALA A 150 3.88 15.71 5.18
CA ALA A 150 4.27 15.29 6.54
C ALA A 150 4.37 13.77 6.65
N HIS A 151 3.42 13.04 6.06
CA HIS A 151 3.47 11.58 6.02
C HIS A 151 4.72 11.09 5.28
N CYS A 152 4.95 11.58 4.05
CA CYS A 152 6.11 11.20 3.26
C CYS A 152 7.42 11.53 3.98
N ALA A 153 7.53 12.70 4.61
CA ALA A 153 8.73 13.09 5.36
C ALA A 153 8.97 12.18 6.58
N SER A 154 7.92 11.83 7.31
CA SER A 154 8.01 10.94 8.48
C SER A 154 8.36 9.51 8.08
N ALA A 155 7.70 8.98 7.05
CA ALA A 155 7.98 7.66 6.50
C ALA A 155 9.39 7.57 5.92
N TRP A 156 9.83 8.59 5.18
CA TRP A 156 11.18 8.64 4.63
C TRP A 156 12.24 8.59 5.73
N ARG A 157 12.07 9.41 6.78
CA ARG A 157 13.01 9.44 7.90
C ARG A 157 13.14 8.05 8.54
N GLN A 158 12.01 7.44 8.89
CA GLN A 158 12.03 6.21 9.67
C GLN A 158 12.34 4.96 8.84
N CYS A 159 11.92 4.91 7.58
CA CYS A 159 12.02 3.71 6.74
C CYS A 159 13.19 3.75 5.74
N VAL A 160 13.82 4.90 5.53
CA VAL A 160 14.90 5.06 4.54
C VAL A 160 16.18 5.56 5.20
N THR A 161 16.11 6.66 5.97
CA THR A 161 17.33 7.21 6.60
C THR A 161 17.71 6.44 7.86
N ASP A 162 16.75 6.19 8.76
CA ASP A 162 16.99 5.55 10.05
C ASP A 162 17.08 4.02 9.93
N ALA A 163 16.52 3.45 8.84
CA ALA A 163 16.61 2.03 8.51
C ALA A 163 17.88 1.66 7.74
N SER A 164 18.68 2.65 7.31
CA SER A 164 19.99 2.38 6.72
C SER A 164 20.97 1.97 7.85
N PRO A 165 21.61 0.78 7.77
CA PRO A 165 22.51 0.29 8.81
C PRO A 165 23.77 1.14 8.98
#